data_AF-A0A346QY64-F1
#
_entry.id   AF-A0A346QY64-F1
#
_cell.length_a   1.000
_cell.length_b   1.000
_cell.length_c   1.000
_cell.angle_alpha   90.00
_cell.angle_beta   90.00
_cell.angle_gamma   90.00
#
_symmetry.space_group_name_H-M   'P 1'
#
loop_
_entity.id
_entity.type
_entity.pdbx_description
1 polymer ?
#
loop_
_entity_poly.entity_id
_entity_poly.type
_entity_poly.pdbx_seq_one_letter_code
_entity_poly.pdbx_strand_id
1 'polypeptide(L)'
;MISFVVRVIGLWLVAVAVVAAAIDGTKTIAASELTLTPLGQHWFQLAPQSLNAAQAGIQRHVSPLLWDPVIQWVLLLPTWLVAGVLGALFVWLGSRGRRRRRVRLSRI
;
A
#
# COMPACT_ATOMS: atom_id res chain seq x y z
N MET A 1 12.56 3.77 -18.70
CA MET A 1 12.54 2.51 -17.94
C MET A 1 11.92 2.68 -16.55
N ILE A 2 12.30 3.70 -15.77
CA ILE A 2 11.77 3.98 -14.42
C ILE A 2 10.23 4.05 -14.37
N SER A 3 9.59 4.75 -15.32
CA SER A 3 8.12 4.86 -15.39
C SER A 3 7.40 3.54 -15.65
N PHE A 4 8.07 2.57 -16.27
CA PHE A 4 7.54 1.22 -16.47
C PHE A 4 7.61 0.42 -15.17
N VAL A 5 8.77 0.44 -14.50
CA VAL A 5 8.97 -0.27 -13.21
C VAL A 5 7.99 0.22 -12.15
N VAL A 6 7.85 1.54 -11.98
CA VAL A 6 6.90 2.14 -11.02
C VAL A 6 5.46 1.71 -11.32
N ARG A 7 5.08 1.63 -12.60
CA ARG A 7 3.75 1.17 -12.98
C ARG A 7 3.55 -0.32 -12.67
N VAL A 8 4.54 -1.16 -12.92
CA VAL A 8 4.46 -2.60 -12.62
C VAL A 8 4.33 -2.82 -11.12
N ILE A 9 5.13 -2.14 -10.30
CA ILE A 9 5.01 -2.21 -8.84
C ILE A 9 3.62 -1.74 -8.40
N GLY A 10 3.12 -0.63 -8.96
CA GLY A 10 1.77 -0.15 -8.67
C GLY A 10 0.67 -1.17 -9.00
N LEU A 11 0.78 -1.86 -10.15
CA LEU A 11 -0.17 -2.90 -10.54
C LEU A 11 -0.14 -4.11 -9.58
N TRP A 12 1.05 -4.52 -9.13
CA TRP A 12 1.18 -5.57 -8.13
C TRP A 12 0.53 -5.17 -6.80
N LEU A 13 0.73 -3.93 -6.34
CA LEU A 13 0.06 -3.44 -5.13
C LEU A 13 -1.46 -3.41 -5.27
N VAL A 14 -1.98 -3.00 -6.44
CA VAL A 14 -3.42 -3.06 -6.71
C VAL A 14 -3.93 -4.50 -6.70
N ALA A 15 -3.18 -5.45 -7.27
CA ALA A 15 -3.56 -6.87 -7.24
C ALA A 15 -3.63 -7.40 -5.79
N VAL A 16 -2.63 -7.09 -4.97
CA VAL A 16 -2.62 -7.43 -3.54
C VAL A 16 -3.82 -6.80 -2.81
N ALA A 17 -4.15 -5.55 -3.13
CA ALA A 17 -5.31 -4.87 -2.56
C ALA A 17 -6.63 -5.60 -2.87
N VAL A 18 -6.82 -6.00 -4.13
CA VAL A 18 -8.01 -6.75 -4.55
C VAL A 18 -8.11 -8.09 -3.84
N VAL A 19 -7.00 -8.83 -3.73
CA VAL A 19 -6.97 -10.12 -3.02
C VAL A 19 -7.30 -9.94 -1.54
N ALA A 20 -6.69 -8.96 -0.87
CA ALA A 20 -6.96 -8.66 0.54
C ALA A 20 -8.42 -8.26 0.77
N ALA A 21 -9.00 -7.43 -0.11
CA ALA A 21 -10.40 -7.05 -0.05
C ALA A 21 -11.34 -8.24 -0.25
N ALA A 22 -11.01 -9.16 -1.18
CA ALA A 22 -11.78 -10.37 -1.38
C ALA A 22 -11.76 -11.27 -0.13
N ILE A 23 -10.59 -11.45 0.49
CA ILE A 23 -10.44 -12.21 1.74
C ILE A 23 -11.29 -11.60 2.86
N ASP A 24 -11.17 -10.29 3.09
CA ASP A 24 -11.93 -9.58 4.13
C ASP A 24 -13.43 -9.62 3.84
N GLY A 25 -13.85 -9.51 2.57
CA GLY A 25 -15.24 -9.66 2.16
C GLY A 25 -15.79 -11.05 2.46
N THR A 26 -15.01 -12.10 2.18
CA THR A 26 -15.41 -13.49 2.45
C THR A 26 -15.55 -13.73 3.97
N LYS A 27 -14.58 -13.23 4.76
CA LYS A 27 -14.64 -13.29 6.24
C LYS A 27 -15.85 -12.54 6.79
N THR A 28 -16.13 -11.35 6.26
CA THR A 28 -17.25 -10.52 6.69
C THR A 28 -18.59 -11.22 6.48
N ILE A 29 -18.77 -11.85 5.31
CA ILE A 29 -19.99 -12.62 5.01
C ILE A 29 -20.10 -13.84 5.93
N ALA A 30 -19.00 -14.58 6.13
CA ALA A 30 -18.99 -15.77 6.98
C ALA A 30 -19.25 -15.45 8.46
N ALA A 31 -18.74 -14.33 8.96
CA ALA A 31 -18.92 -13.89 10.34
C ALA A 31 -20.26 -13.15 10.58
N SER A 32 -20.98 -12.76 9.51
CA SER A 32 -22.11 -11.82 9.59
C SER A 32 -21.77 -10.48 10.28
N GLU A 33 -20.49 -10.10 10.27
CA GLU A 33 -19.95 -8.90 10.91
C GLU A 33 -18.80 -8.35 10.08
N LEU A 34 -18.69 -7.02 9.98
CA LEU A 34 -17.62 -6.35 9.23
C LEU A 34 -16.24 -6.72 9.78
N THR A 35 -15.53 -7.56 9.04
CA THR A 35 -14.21 -8.08 9.43
C THR A 35 -13.17 -7.58 8.44
N LEU A 36 -12.35 -6.61 8.87
CA LEU A 36 -11.26 -6.05 8.09
C LEU A 36 -9.93 -6.39 8.76
N THR A 37 -8.94 -6.77 7.96
CA THR A 37 -7.63 -7.18 8.50
C THR A 37 -6.64 -6.00 8.47
N PRO A 38 -6.15 -5.52 9.63
CA PRO A 38 -5.19 -4.42 9.70
C PRO A 38 -3.86 -4.75 8.99
N LEU A 39 -3.24 -3.75 8.39
CA LEU A 39 -1.94 -3.89 7.72
C LEU A 39 -0.86 -4.40 8.67
N GLY A 40 -0.82 -3.87 9.90
CA GLY A 40 0.13 -4.27 10.93
C GLY A 40 -0.02 -5.74 11.32
N GLN A 41 -1.24 -6.28 11.29
CA GLN A 41 -1.48 -7.70 11.55
C GLN A 41 -0.91 -8.56 10.45
N HIS A 42 -1.17 -8.26 9.17
CA HIS A 42 -0.56 -9.01 8.06
C HIS A 42 0.96 -8.91 8.07
N TRP A 43 1.53 -7.73 8.35
CA TRP A 43 2.98 -7.57 8.45
C TRP A 43 3.55 -8.41 9.61
N PHE A 44 2.93 -8.35 10.79
CA PHE A 44 3.36 -9.15 11.93
C PHE A 44 3.30 -10.66 11.64
N GLN A 45 2.26 -11.13 10.95
CA GLN A 45 2.12 -12.54 10.57
C GLN A 45 3.18 -13.00 9.55
N LEU A 46 3.57 -12.12 8.62
CA LEU A 46 4.55 -12.44 7.58
C LEU A 46 6.00 -12.32 8.07
N ALA A 47 6.31 -11.27 8.82
CA ALA A 47 7.68 -10.93 9.18
C ALA A 47 7.75 -10.10 10.48
N PRO A 48 7.50 -10.71 11.65
CA PRO A 48 7.41 -9.99 12.93
C PRO A 48 8.74 -9.31 13.32
N GLN A 49 9.86 -9.96 13.02
CA GLN A 49 11.20 -9.41 13.26
C GLN A 49 11.42 -8.10 12.50
N SER A 50 10.93 -8.02 11.26
CA SER A 50 11.08 -6.81 10.44
C SER A 50 10.22 -5.66 10.96
N LEU A 51 9.02 -5.94 11.49
CA LEU A 51 8.17 -4.93 12.12
C LEU A 51 8.84 -4.36 13.37
N ASN A 52 9.38 -5.22 14.23
CA ASN A 52 10.09 -4.82 15.43
C ASN A 52 11.37 -4.01 15.10
N ALA A 53 12.11 -4.43 14.07
CA ALA A 53 13.28 -3.71 13.59
C ALA A 53 12.91 -2.33 13.03
N ALA A 54 11.80 -2.23 12.27
CA ALA A 54 11.29 -0.96 11.76
C ALA A 54 10.87 -0.03 12.90
N GLN A 55 10.16 -0.56 13.91
CA GLN A 55 9.79 0.19 15.11
C GLN A 55 11.02 0.76 15.81
N ALA A 56 11.95 -0.11 16.22
CA ALA A 56 13.15 0.29 16.94
C ALA A 56 14.00 1.26 16.11
N GLY A 57 14.13 1.00 14.81
CA GLY A 57 14.86 1.85 13.87
C GLY A 57 14.29 3.26 13.81
N ILE A 58 12.98 3.40 13.63
CA ILE A 58 12.30 4.69 13.50
C ILE A 58 12.29 5.45 14.82
N GLN A 59 11.95 4.78 15.93
CA GLN A 59 11.93 5.40 17.26
C GLN A 59 13.32 5.89 17.68
N ARG A 60 14.38 5.15 17.34
CA ARG A 60 15.76 5.48 17.72
C ARG A 60 16.44 6.50 16.81
N HIS A 61 16.20 6.45 15.50
CA HIS A 61 16.97 7.23 14.54
C HIS A 61 16.19 8.36 13.85
N VAL A 62 14.85 8.39 13.97
CA VAL A 62 14.01 9.40 13.30
C VAL A 62 13.23 10.22 14.32
N SER A 63 12.23 9.62 14.96
CA SER A 63 11.44 10.24 16.03
C SER A 63 10.45 9.23 16.60
N PRO A 64 10.28 9.14 17.93
CA PRO A 64 9.22 8.35 18.54
C PRO A 64 7.82 8.76 18.06
N LEU A 65 7.59 10.06 17.86
CA LEU A 65 6.30 10.62 17.42
C LEU A 65 5.92 10.22 15.99
N LEU A 66 6.90 9.85 15.17
CA LEU A 66 6.64 9.32 13.83
C LEU A 66 6.12 7.88 13.89
N TRP A 67 6.61 7.08 14.83
CA TRP A 67 6.10 5.73 15.00
C TRP A 67 4.70 5.74 15.61
N ASP A 68 4.54 6.45 16.73
CA ASP A 68 3.29 6.56 17.48
C ASP A 68 2.97 8.06 17.68
N PRO A 69 1.90 8.60 17.06
CA PRO A 69 0.75 7.87 16.51
C PRO A 69 0.81 7.59 15.00
N VAL A 70 1.72 8.20 14.24
CA VAL A 70 1.56 8.32 12.77
C VAL A 70 1.62 6.97 12.05
N ILE A 71 2.71 6.22 12.19
CA ILE A 71 2.86 4.92 11.52
C ILE A 71 1.92 3.88 12.11
N GLN A 72 1.76 3.86 13.44
CA GLN A 72 0.79 2.98 14.09
C GLN A 72 -0.63 3.18 13.54
N TRP A 73 -1.06 4.42 13.33
CA TRP A 73 -2.37 4.69 12.74
C TRP A 73 -2.50 4.10 11.34
N VAL A 74 -1.46 4.18 10.50
CA VAL A 74 -1.43 3.52 9.18
C VAL A 74 -1.45 2.00 9.31
N LEU A 75 -0.76 1.42 10.29
CA LEU A 75 -0.76 -0.03 10.54
C LEU A 75 -2.13 -0.56 10.98
N LEU A 76 -2.97 0.29 11.57
CA LEU A 76 -4.34 -0.05 11.95
C LEU A 76 -5.31 -0.02 10.77
N LEU A 77 -4.96 0.64 9.66
CA LEU A 77 -5.82 0.68 8.48
C LEU A 77 -5.92 -0.70 7.80
N PRO A 78 -7.06 -1.00 7.16
CA PRO A 78 -7.22 -2.24 6.39
C PRO A 78 -6.14 -2.38 5.31
N THR A 79 -5.60 -3.59 5.17
CA THR A 79 -4.50 -3.86 4.23
C THR A 79 -4.87 -3.48 2.79
N TRP A 80 -6.07 -3.83 2.36
CA TRP A 80 -6.55 -3.55 1.00
C TRP A 80 -6.63 -2.05 0.73
N LEU A 81 -6.98 -1.25 1.74
CA LEU A 81 -7.08 0.20 1.60
C LEU A 81 -5.70 0.82 1.38
N VAL A 82 -4.72 0.46 2.21
CA VAL A 82 -3.36 0.99 2.11
C VAL A 82 -2.71 0.55 0.78
N ALA A 83 -2.80 -0.74 0.44
CA ALA A 83 -2.24 -1.27 -0.80
C ALA A 83 -2.91 -0.66 -2.04
N GLY A 84 -4.24 -0.45 -1.99
CA GLY A 84 -5.01 0.12 -3.09
C GLY A 84 -4.64 1.58 -3.35
N VAL A 85 -4.54 2.41 -2.30
CA VAL A 85 -4.14 3.81 -2.40
C VAL A 85 -2.71 3.95 -2.93
N LEU A 86 -1.76 3.21 -2.36
CA LEU A 86 -0.36 3.25 -2.81
C LEU A 86 -0.20 2.71 -4.23
N GLY A 87 -0.88 1.61 -4.56
CA GLY A 87 -0.87 1.03 -5.90
C GLY A 87 -1.42 1.99 -6.94
N ALA A 88 -2.58 2.60 -6.68
CA ALA A 88 -3.19 3.60 -7.55
C ALA A 88 -2.27 4.82 -7.76
N LEU A 89 -1.63 5.31 -6.68
CA LEU A 89 -0.67 6.41 -6.75
C LEU A 89 0.51 6.06 -7.66
N PHE A 90 1.10 4.88 -7.52
CA PHE A 90 2.22 4.43 -8.36
C PHE A 90 1.84 4.22 -9.82
N VAL A 91 0.67 3.63 -10.10
CA VAL A 91 0.16 3.51 -11.47
C VAL A 91 0.00 4.89 -12.10
N TRP A 92 -0.57 5.85 -11.36
CA TRP A 92 -0.77 7.22 -11.83
C TRP A 92 0.57 7.93 -12.10
N LEU A 93 1.52 7.87 -11.16
CA LEU A 93 2.86 8.46 -11.35
C LEU A 93 3.60 7.85 -12.54
N GLY A 94 3.55 6.52 -12.73
CA GLY A 94 4.14 5.83 -13.88
C GLY A 94 3.48 6.20 -15.21
N SER A 95 2.22 6.60 -15.20
CA SER A 95 1.46 6.99 -16.41
C SER A 95 1.72 8.44 -16.88
N ARG A 96 2.13 9.35 -15.98
CA ARG A 96 2.40 10.76 -16.30
C ARG A 96 3.48 10.96 -17.35
N GLY A 97 4.51 10.11 -17.36
CA GLY A 97 5.61 10.20 -18.32
C GLY A 97 5.18 9.96 -19.78
N ARG A 98 4.07 9.25 -20.02
CA ARG A 98 3.58 8.95 -21.39
C ARG A 98 2.64 10.03 -21.93
N ARG A 99 1.83 10.68 -21.06
CA ARG A 99 0.90 11.75 -21.48
C ARG A 99 1.60 12.95 -22.11
N ARG A 100 2.81 13.32 -21.66
CA ARG A 100 3.58 14.43 -22.24
C ARG A 100 4.05 14.18 -23.68
N ARG A 101 4.24 12.91 -24.10
CA ARG A 101 4.75 12.58 -25.44
C ARG A 101 3.67 12.57 -26.52
N ARG A 102 2.40 12.35 -26.15
CA ARG A 102 1.27 12.26 -27.09
C ARG A 102 0.73 13.62 -27.54
N VAL A 103 0.86 14.66 -26.70
CA VAL A 103 0.36 16.02 -27.01
C VAL A 103 1.25 16.78 -28.00
N ARG A 104 2.52 16.36 -28.18
CA ARG A 104 3.46 17.04 -29.10
C ARG A 104 3.27 16.66 -30.58
N LEU A 105 2.57 15.56 -30.87
CA LEU A 105 2.40 15.04 -32.23
C LEU A 105 1.11 15.51 -32.91
N SER A 106 0.22 16.23 -32.23
CA SER A 106 -0.99 16.80 -32.81
C SER A 106 -0.84 18.29 -33.18
N ARG A 107 0.39 18.79 -33.27
CA ARG A 107 0.74 20.19 -33.60
C ARG A 107 1.70 20.30 -34.79
N ILE A 108 1.86 19.23 -35.57
CA ILE A 108 2.59 19.18 -36.84
C ILE A 108 1.60 18.67 -37.87
#